data_AF-A0A2V9JI79-F1
#
_entry.id   AF-A0A2V9JI79-F1
#
_cell.length_a   1.000
_cell.length_b   1.000
_cell.length_c   1.000
_cell.angle_alpha   90.00
_cell.angle_beta   90.00
_cell.angle_gamma   90.00
#
_symmetry.space_group_name_H-M   'P 1'
#
loop_
_entity.id
_entity.type
_entity.pdbx_description
1 polymer ?
#
loop_
_entity_poly.entity_id
_entity_poly.type
_entity_poly.pdbx_seq_one_letter_code
_entity_poly.pdbx_strand_id
1 'polypeptide(L)'
;MRETAQMAKLVREEAPREHYDSLAEHIRTAINERLWDERRGVYVDANVEGVLSRRVSQQANALCLLYDIAAPEKRSRILSYIFDQERLKPIVKATVPEATTSSPHTWTSLQSIFDEEGKVVQAQPFFMHWVNAALAHIGEFERLVQLIRGLWGKMIDAGASTTWETWSREASECHGWSATPAYDLTTYVLGVRGVTAGFSHFAVEPHPAGLEWARGVFPSVRGDIPVSWRSSAEEFRIEGSVPKATTASVLIPRRGRRNVRQAKLNGEPVWRDGDIGSGAIVAAEDGGVSVQLSREGRYEIVAQY
;
A
#
# COMPACT_ATOMS: atom_id res chain seq x y z
N MET A 1 -14.97 10.88 5.12
CA MET A 1 -15.01 12.32 4.83
C MET A 1 -14.45 12.63 3.45
N ARG A 2 -13.13 12.51 3.20
CA ARG A 2 -12.56 12.78 1.85
C ARG A 2 -13.19 11.94 0.72
N GLU A 3 -13.36 10.64 0.94
CA GLU A 3 -14.08 9.76 -0.01
C GLU A 3 -15.51 10.24 -0.29
N THR A 4 -16.22 10.69 0.75
CA THR A 4 -17.58 11.24 0.62
C THR A 4 -17.57 12.57 -0.14
N ALA A 5 -16.58 13.43 0.09
CA ALA A 5 -16.40 14.66 -0.68
C ALA A 5 -16.10 14.35 -2.17
N GLN A 6 -15.29 13.32 -2.44
CA GLN A 6 -15.04 12.84 -3.79
C GLN A 6 -16.32 12.29 -4.45
N MET A 7 -17.14 11.53 -3.72
CA MET A 7 -18.44 11.08 -4.22
C MET A 7 -19.36 12.26 -4.51
N ALA A 8 -19.44 13.25 -3.62
CA ALA A 8 -20.22 14.48 -3.82
C ALA A 8 -19.77 15.23 -5.08
N LYS A 9 -18.46 15.35 -5.28
CA LYS A 9 -17.87 15.92 -6.51
C LYS A 9 -18.29 15.13 -7.76
N LEU A 10 -18.30 13.81 -7.71
CA LEU A 10 -18.71 12.96 -8.84
C LEU A 10 -20.19 13.15 -9.22
N VAL A 11 -21.06 13.37 -8.22
CA VAL A 11 -22.48 13.68 -8.45
C VAL A 11 -22.76 15.19 -8.61
N ARG A 12 -21.72 16.03 -8.67
CA ARG A 12 -21.77 17.49 -8.89
C ARG A 12 -22.47 18.27 -7.77
N GLU A 13 -22.37 17.77 -6.54
CA GLU A 13 -22.92 18.38 -5.33
C GLU A 13 -21.83 19.15 -4.56
N GLU A 14 -21.76 20.46 -4.78
CA GLU A 14 -20.65 21.29 -4.29
C GLU A 14 -20.71 21.59 -2.79
N ALA A 15 -21.90 21.93 -2.26
CA ALA A 15 -22.04 22.22 -0.84
C ALA A 15 -21.72 21.01 0.06
N PRO A 16 -22.19 19.78 -0.24
CA PRO A 16 -21.74 18.59 0.47
C PRO A 16 -20.23 18.32 0.33
N ARG A 17 -19.64 18.57 -0.84
CA ARG A 17 -18.19 18.42 -1.05
C ARG A 17 -17.40 19.30 -0.08
N GLU A 18 -17.66 20.60 -0.07
CA GLU A 18 -16.98 21.57 0.79
C GLU A 18 -17.17 21.23 2.28
N HIS A 19 -18.38 20.81 2.67
CA HIS A 19 -18.67 20.40 4.03
C HIS A 19 -17.80 19.20 4.47
N TYR A 20 -17.75 18.14 3.66
CA TYR A 20 -16.97 16.95 4.00
C TYR A 20 -15.45 17.17 3.91
N ASP A 21 -14.98 18.00 2.99
CA ASP A 21 -13.58 18.43 2.93
C ASP A 21 -13.20 19.19 4.22
N SER A 22 -14.03 20.14 4.65
CA SER A 22 -13.83 20.87 5.90
C SER A 22 -13.82 19.94 7.12
N LEU A 23 -14.77 18.99 7.21
CA LEU A 23 -14.78 18.00 8.30
C LEU A 23 -13.54 17.10 8.29
N ALA A 24 -13.06 16.69 7.11
CA ALA A 24 -11.83 15.90 7.01
C ALA A 24 -10.63 16.65 7.58
N GLU A 25 -10.50 17.94 7.27
CA GLU A 25 -9.41 18.77 7.77
C GLU A 25 -9.53 19.03 9.28
N HIS A 26 -10.73 19.27 9.81
CA HIS A 26 -10.95 19.36 11.25
C HIS A 26 -10.54 18.07 11.98
N ILE A 27 -10.92 16.90 11.45
CA ILE A 27 -10.55 15.60 12.02
C ILE A 27 -9.03 15.39 11.95
N ARG A 28 -8.39 15.71 10.81
CA ARG A 28 -6.93 15.62 10.64
C ARG A 28 -6.19 16.46 11.67
N THR A 29 -6.63 17.69 11.89
CA THR A 29 -6.07 18.59 12.92
C THR A 29 -6.25 18.00 14.31
N ALA A 30 -7.47 17.57 14.66
CA ALA A 30 -7.75 16.98 15.97
C ALA A 30 -6.93 15.72 16.25
N ILE A 31 -6.72 14.83 15.26
CA ILE A 31 -5.86 13.65 15.43
C ILE A 31 -4.41 14.07 15.72
N ASN A 32 -3.88 15.05 14.97
CA ASN A 32 -2.53 15.55 15.17
C ASN A 32 -2.32 16.19 16.54
N GLU A 33 -3.32 16.94 17.03
CA GLU A 33 -3.24 17.63 18.32
C GLU A 33 -3.47 16.68 19.50
N ARG A 34 -4.33 15.66 19.34
CA ARG A 34 -4.84 14.87 20.48
C ARG A 34 -4.29 13.47 20.58
N LEU A 35 -3.70 12.90 19.53
CA LEU A 35 -3.25 11.50 19.51
C LEU A 35 -1.76 11.35 19.23
N TRP A 36 -1.05 12.42 18.90
CA TRP A 36 0.39 12.36 18.67
C TRP A 36 1.16 12.34 20.00
N ASP A 37 1.96 11.31 20.22
CA ASP A 37 2.88 11.23 21.34
C ASP A 37 4.28 11.68 20.89
N GLU A 38 4.63 12.92 21.22
CA GLU A 38 5.91 13.52 20.82
C GLU A 38 7.12 12.79 21.42
N ARG A 39 7.00 12.21 22.62
CA ARG A 39 8.09 11.47 23.27
C ARG A 39 8.39 10.19 22.51
N ARG A 40 7.36 9.46 22.09
CA ARG A 40 7.49 8.18 21.38
C ARG A 40 7.57 8.32 19.87
N GLY A 41 7.17 9.46 19.31
CA GLY A 41 7.20 9.72 17.87
C GLY A 41 6.18 8.91 17.08
N VAL A 42 5.00 8.69 17.65
CA VAL A 42 3.98 7.79 17.13
C VAL A 42 2.59 8.26 17.57
N TYR A 43 1.53 7.85 16.85
CA TYR A 43 0.16 8.06 17.30
C TYR A 43 -0.28 6.95 18.28
N VAL A 44 -0.92 7.34 19.38
CA VAL A 44 -1.53 6.41 20.34
C VAL A 44 -2.96 6.05 19.90
N ASP A 45 -3.46 4.92 20.37
CA ASP A 45 -4.76 4.40 19.91
C ASP A 45 -5.96 5.22 20.42
N ALA A 46 -5.81 5.89 21.57
CA ALA A 46 -6.86 6.68 22.17
C ALA A 46 -6.34 7.84 23.02
N ASN A 47 -7.22 8.83 23.20
CA ASN A 47 -7.11 9.88 24.22
C ASN A 47 -8.42 9.89 25.00
N VAL A 48 -8.35 9.67 26.31
CA VAL A 48 -9.50 9.65 27.21
C VAL A 48 -9.36 10.84 28.13
N GLU A 49 -10.26 11.82 27.98
CA GLU A 49 -10.33 13.02 28.83
C GLU A 49 -9.00 13.81 28.93
N GLY A 50 -8.28 13.91 27.81
CA GLY A 50 -7.00 14.62 27.74
C GLY A 50 -5.78 13.75 28.05
N VAL A 51 -5.98 12.51 28.49
CA VAL A 51 -4.91 11.56 28.79
C VAL A 51 -4.66 10.65 27.59
N LEU A 52 -3.45 10.72 27.03
CA LEU A 52 -3.01 9.80 25.99
C LEU A 52 -2.95 8.37 26.53
N SER A 53 -3.53 7.43 25.79
CA SER A 53 -3.39 6.00 26.08
C SER A 53 -1.94 5.54 25.93
N ARG A 54 -1.57 4.50 26.66
CA ARG A 54 -0.27 3.86 26.51
C ARG A 54 -0.23 3.04 25.22
N ARG A 55 -1.33 2.41 24.84
CA ARG A 55 -1.40 1.52 23.68
C ARG A 55 -1.09 2.21 22.36
N VAL A 56 -0.30 1.52 21.54
CA VAL A 56 0.04 1.88 20.16
C VAL A 56 -0.19 0.67 19.26
N SER A 57 -0.74 0.91 18.07
CA SER A 57 -1.01 -0.12 17.08
C SER A 57 -0.41 0.20 15.71
N GLN A 58 -0.11 -0.85 14.94
CA GLN A 58 0.17 -0.70 13.50
C GLN A 58 -1.04 -0.11 12.78
N GLN A 59 -2.25 -0.46 13.21
CA GLN A 59 -3.49 -0.08 12.59
C GLN A 59 -3.68 1.44 12.55
N ALA A 60 -3.65 2.08 13.73
CA ALA A 60 -3.85 3.52 13.84
C ALA A 60 -2.79 4.31 13.05
N ASN A 61 -1.53 3.88 13.15
CA ASN A 61 -0.42 4.56 12.51
C ASN A 61 -0.36 4.33 10.99
N ALA A 62 -0.70 3.13 10.51
CA ALA A 62 -0.84 2.88 9.08
C ALA A 62 -1.92 3.76 8.47
N LEU A 63 -3.08 3.90 9.11
CA LEU A 63 -4.12 4.82 8.63
C LEU A 63 -3.68 6.29 8.67
N CYS A 64 -2.90 6.69 9.69
CA CYS A 64 -2.37 8.05 9.74
C CYS A 64 -1.38 8.35 8.59
N LEU A 65 -0.61 7.34 8.16
CA LEU A 65 0.26 7.43 7.00
C LEU A 65 -0.54 7.41 5.69
N LEU A 66 -1.47 6.46 5.53
CA LEU A 66 -2.26 6.27 4.32
C LEU A 66 -3.14 7.46 3.96
N TYR A 67 -3.68 8.16 4.98
CA TYR A 67 -4.57 9.30 4.77
C TYR A 67 -3.88 10.65 4.93
N ASP A 68 -2.55 10.72 4.85
CA ASP A 68 -1.77 11.96 4.97
C ASP A 68 -2.12 12.79 6.22
N ILE A 69 -2.43 12.10 7.31
CA ILE A 69 -2.62 12.73 8.63
C ILE A 69 -1.25 13.01 9.23
N ALA A 70 -0.33 12.05 9.10
CA ALA A 70 1.06 12.20 9.51
C ALA A 70 1.82 13.05 8.49
N ALA A 71 2.42 14.14 8.97
CA ALA A 71 3.32 14.95 8.15
C ALA A 71 4.54 14.13 7.68
N PRO A 72 5.12 14.43 6.49
CA PRO A 72 6.24 13.66 5.93
C PRO A 72 7.43 13.47 6.88
N GLU A 73 7.71 14.46 7.72
CA GLU A 73 8.84 14.47 8.66
C GLU A 73 8.64 13.46 9.82
N LYS A 74 7.40 13.07 10.10
CA LYS A 74 7.05 12.07 11.14
C LYS A 74 7.23 10.64 10.65
N ARG A 75 7.26 10.39 9.32
CA ARG A 75 7.19 9.05 8.72
C ARG A 75 8.28 8.12 9.24
N SER A 76 9.54 8.55 9.25
CA SER A 76 10.66 7.70 9.69
C SER A 76 10.54 7.29 11.16
N ARG A 77 10.04 8.17 12.03
CA ARG A 77 9.80 7.87 13.46
C ARG A 77 8.69 6.83 13.63
N ILE A 78 7.57 7.04 12.92
CA ILE A 78 6.44 6.12 12.92
C ILE A 78 6.88 4.73 12.43
N LEU A 79 7.53 4.66 11.27
CA LEU A 79 8.00 3.39 10.69
C LEU A 79 8.96 2.65 11.62
N SER A 80 9.91 3.37 12.21
CA SER A 80 10.86 2.79 13.17
C SER A 80 10.13 2.21 14.39
N TYR A 81 9.07 2.86 14.86
CA TYR A 81 8.33 2.42 16.04
C TYR A 81 7.41 1.22 15.74
N ILE A 82 6.61 1.29 14.68
CA ILE A 82 5.54 0.30 14.42
C ILE A 82 6.01 -0.94 13.64
N PHE A 83 7.24 -0.96 13.15
CA PHE A 83 7.84 -2.12 12.48
C PHE A 83 9.03 -2.72 13.25
N ASP A 84 9.30 -2.23 14.46
CA ASP A 84 10.28 -2.81 15.38
C ASP A 84 9.82 -4.21 15.82
N GLN A 85 10.60 -5.22 15.43
CA GLN A 85 10.31 -6.63 15.70
C GLN A 85 10.29 -6.97 17.20
N GLU A 86 11.02 -6.22 18.03
CA GLU A 86 11.02 -6.44 19.48
C GLU A 86 9.73 -5.93 20.13
N ARG A 87 9.09 -4.92 19.50
CA ARG A 87 7.85 -4.31 19.96
C ARG A 87 6.62 -5.02 19.45
N LEU A 88 6.66 -5.53 18.23
CA LEU A 88 5.49 -6.15 17.62
C LEU A 88 5.05 -7.40 18.37
N LYS A 89 3.78 -7.44 18.73
CA LYS A 89 3.13 -8.64 19.27
C LYS A 89 1.78 -8.85 18.57
N PRO A 90 1.55 -10.02 17.96
CA PRO A 90 0.22 -10.38 17.50
C PRO A 90 -0.66 -10.56 18.73
N ILE A 91 -1.86 -9.99 18.71
CA ILE A 91 -2.88 -10.34 19.69
C ILE A 91 -3.42 -11.71 19.26
N VAL A 92 -2.91 -12.76 19.89
CA VAL A 92 -3.52 -14.10 19.84
C VAL A 92 -4.61 -14.11 20.90
N LYS A 93 -5.74 -14.75 20.60
CA LYS A 93 -6.81 -14.93 21.59
C LYS A 93 -6.16 -15.67 22.77
N ALA A 94 -6.03 -15.03 23.93
CA ALA A 94 -5.52 -15.74 25.09
C ALA A 94 -6.48 -16.90 25.35
N THR A 95 -5.97 -18.12 25.30
CA THR A 95 -6.68 -19.27 25.83
C THR A 95 -6.94 -18.94 27.30
N VAL A 96 -8.19 -18.64 27.64
CA VAL A 96 -8.59 -18.57 29.05
C VAL A 96 -8.33 -19.98 29.57
N PRO A 97 -7.43 -20.20 30.55
CA PRO A 97 -7.31 -21.51 31.19
C PRO A 97 -8.72 -21.91 31.62
N GLU A 98 -9.16 -23.15 31.38
CA GLU A 98 -10.47 -23.65 31.79
C GLU A 98 -10.68 -23.40 33.29
N ALA A 99 -11.22 -22.24 33.64
CA ALA A 99 -11.63 -21.89 34.97
C ALA A 99 -13.12 -22.20 35.02
N THR A 100 -13.40 -23.38 35.59
CA THR A 100 -14.60 -23.68 36.38
C THR A 100 -15.72 -22.65 36.30
N THR A 101 -16.77 -23.03 35.57
CA THR A 101 -18.18 -22.72 35.87
C THR A 101 -18.59 -21.25 36.07
N SER A 102 -19.51 -20.82 35.21
CA SER A 102 -20.53 -19.79 35.42
C SER A 102 -20.09 -18.31 35.49
N SER A 103 -19.72 -17.73 34.35
CA SER A 103 -20.23 -16.39 33.98
C SER A 103 -19.98 -16.10 32.49
N PRO A 104 -20.99 -15.76 31.65
CA PRO A 104 -20.78 -15.65 30.21
C PRO A 104 -20.11 -14.35 29.72
N HIS A 105 -19.62 -13.45 30.58
CA HIS A 105 -19.23 -12.08 30.17
C HIS A 105 -17.96 -11.52 30.84
N THR A 106 -16.87 -12.28 30.96
CA THR A 106 -15.58 -11.73 31.43
C THR A 106 -14.59 -11.51 30.29
N TRP A 107 -14.72 -10.37 29.61
CA TRP A 107 -13.65 -9.75 28.78
C TRP A 107 -12.44 -9.27 29.61
N THR A 108 -12.48 -9.46 30.93
CA THR A 108 -11.62 -8.83 31.94
C THR A 108 -10.21 -9.44 32.05
N SER A 109 -9.92 -10.58 31.41
CA SER A 109 -8.63 -11.29 31.60
C SER A 109 -7.60 -11.10 30.48
N LEU A 110 -7.90 -10.35 29.40
CA LEU A 110 -6.94 -10.08 28.32
C LEU A 110 -6.03 -8.87 28.57
N GLN A 111 -6.37 -7.99 29.51
CA GLN A 111 -5.64 -6.73 29.75
C GLN A 111 -4.27 -6.93 30.43
N SER A 112 -3.97 -8.09 31.03
CA SER A 112 -2.81 -8.24 31.93
C SER A 112 -1.53 -8.82 31.30
N ILE A 113 -1.52 -9.20 30.01
CA ILE A 113 -0.37 -9.90 29.39
C ILE A 113 0.35 -9.04 28.33
N PHE A 114 -0.27 -7.95 27.85
CA PHE A 114 0.33 -7.06 26.86
C PHE A 114 0.90 -5.81 27.52
N ASP A 115 2.21 -5.62 27.44
CA ASP A 115 2.87 -4.37 27.86
C ASP A 115 2.48 -3.23 26.91
N GLU A 116 1.49 -2.44 27.34
CA GLU A 116 0.93 -1.35 26.55
C GLU A 116 1.91 -0.20 26.31
N GLU A 117 2.95 -0.04 27.12
CA GLU A 117 3.88 1.08 26.97
C GLU A 117 5.03 0.74 26.01
N GLY A 118 5.55 -0.49 26.08
CA GLY A 118 6.67 -0.96 25.28
C GLY A 118 6.29 -1.69 23.99
N LYS A 119 5.12 -2.32 23.90
CA LYS A 119 4.72 -3.16 22.76
C LYS A 119 3.74 -2.47 21.82
N VAL A 120 3.79 -2.92 20.57
CA VAL A 120 2.92 -2.47 19.48
C VAL A 120 1.99 -3.59 19.10
N VAL A 121 0.70 -3.28 19.04
CA VAL A 121 -0.32 -4.21 18.54
C VAL A 121 -0.07 -4.43 17.06
N GLN A 122 0.30 -5.66 16.70
CA GLN A 122 0.51 -6.04 15.31
C GLN A 122 -0.84 -6.18 14.60
N ALA A 123 -0.91 -5.70 13.36
CA ALA A 123 -2.07 -5.89 12.50
C ALA A 123 -2.29 -7.39 12.19
N GLN A 124 -3.54 -7.83 12.21
CA GLN A 124 -3.96 -9.17 11.75
C GLN A 124 -4.01 -9.21 10.22
N PRO A 125 -4.06 -10.40 9.57
CA PRO A 125 -4.05 -10.53 8.12
C PRO A 125 -5.06 -9.61 7.40
N PHE A 126 -6.27 -9.48 7.93
CA PHE A 126 -7.28 -8.54 7.43
C PHE A 126 -6.75 -7.10 7.32
N PHE A 127 -6.17 -6.60 8.41
CA PHE A 127 -5.78 -5.19 8.47
C PHE A 127 -4.48 -4.92 7.71
N MET A 128 -3.72 -5.96 7.37
CA MET A 128 -2.52 -5.81 6.55
C MET A 128 -2.80 -5.20 5.19
N HIS A 129 -4.03 -5.27 4.68
CA HIS A 129 -4.43 -4.52 3.49
C HIS A 129 -4.13 -3.01 3.62
N TRP A 130 -4.52 -2.39 4.74
CA TRP A 130 -4.25 -0.97 4.97
C TRP A 130 -2.80 -0.71 5.38
N VAL A 131 -2.14 -1.64 6.06
CA VAL A 131 -0.69 -1.51 6.35
C VAL A 131 0.10 -1.49 5.05
N ASN A 132 -0.18 -2.41 4.13
CA ASN A 132 0.50 -2.49 2.84
C ASN A 132 0.14 -1.30 1.95
N ALA A 133 -1.14 -0.88 1.92
CA ALA A 133 -1.54 0.34 1.23
C ALA A 133 -0.82 1.59 1.77
N ALA A 134 -0.65 1.70 3.10
CA ALA A 134 0.09 2.80 3.71
C ALA A 134 1.56 2.81 3.29
N LEU A 135 2.21 1.65 3.26
CA LEU A 135 3.58 1.51 2.78
C LEU A 135 3.72 1.88 1.31
N ALA A 136 2.82 1.40 0.45
CA ALA A 136 2.80 1.76 -0.96
C ALA A 136 2.59 3.28 -1.15
N HIS A 137 1.65 3.88 -0.41
CA HIS A 137 1.36 5.32 -0.44
C HIS A 137 2.57 6.19 -0.12
N ILE A 138 3.43 5.75 0.80
CA ILE A 138 4.66 6.48 1.17
C ILE A 138 5.93 5.99 0.45
N GLY A 139 5.81 5.08 -0.52
CA GLY A 139 6.92 4.59 -1.35
C GLY A 139 7.77 3.46 -0.75
N GLU A 140 7.33 2.83 0.34
CA GLU A 140 8.02 1.74 1.06
C GLU A 140 7.73 0.35 0.43
N PHE A 141 7.87 0.23 -0.89
CA PHE A 141 7.55 -0.99 -1.64
C PHE A 141 8.44 -2.19 -1.26
N GLU A 142 9.72 -1.96 -0.97
CA GLU A 142 10.63 -3.03 -0.53
C GLU A 142 10.17 -3.63 0.80
N ARG A 143 9.78 -2.78 1.76
CA ARG A 143 9.25 -3.21 3.05
C ARG A 143 7.93 -3.95 2.88
N LEU A 144 7.05 -3.47 2.00
CA LEU A 144 5.78 -4.15 1.67
C LEU A 144 6.05 -5.58 1.20
N VAL A 145 6.93 -5.78 0.21
CA VAL A 145 7.25 -7.12 -0.31
C VAL A 145 7.94 -7.99 0.76
N GLN A 146 8.80 -7.41 1.60
CA GLN A 146 9.40 -8.13 2.73
C GLN A 146 8.36 -8.60 3.76
N LEU A 147 7.33 -7.78 4.05
CA LEU A 147 6.23 -8.18 4.93
C LEU A 147 5.42 -9.31 4.34
N ILE A 148 5.11 -9.26 3.03
CA ILE A 148 4.41 -10.35 2.34
C ILE A 148 5.19 -11.66 2.51
N ARG A 149 6.50 -11.65 2.21
CA ARG A 149 7.38 -12.82 2.37
C ARG A 149 7.42 -13.31 3.82
N GLY A 150 7.59 -12.40 4.78
CA GLY A 150 7.80 -12.76 6.19
C GLY A 150 6.53 -13.21 6.92
N LEU A 151 5.35 -12.76 6.51
CA LEU A 151 4.09 -13.07 7.18
C LEU A 151 3.30 -14.17 6.45
N TRP A 152 3.07 -14.04 5.15
CA TRP A 152 2.37 -15.08 4.37
C TRP A 152 3.29 -16.24 4.00
N GLY A 153 4.59 -15.99 3.85
CA GLY A 153 5.55 -17.09 3.66
C GLY A 153 5.52 -18.08 4.82
N LYS A 154 5.32 -17.61 6.07
CA LYS A 154 5.13 -18.51 7.22
C LYS A 154 3.88 -19.38 7.14
N MET A 155 2.80 -18.90 6.50
CA MET A 155 1.62 -19.74 6.24
C MET A 155 1.98 -20.85 5.25
N ILE A 156 2.71 -20.51 4.18
CA ILE A 156 3.18 -21.46 3.17
C ILE A 156 4.13 -22.50 3.80
N ASP A 157 5.10 -22.06 4.60
CA ASP A 157 6.05 -22.92 5.30
C ASP A 157 5.34 -23.89 6.26
N ALA A 158 4.20 -23.47 6.81
CA ALA A 158 3.33 -24.30 7.66
C ALA A 158 2.37 -25.21 6.87
N GLY A 159 2.47 -25.25 5.53
CA GLY A 159 1.68 -26.11 4.65
C GLY A 159 0.31 -25.56 4.25
N ALA A 160 0.05 -24.25 4.42
CA ALA A 160 -1.21 -23.66 4.03
C ALA A 160 -1.36 -23.60 2.50
N SER A 161 -2.51 -24.04 1.99
CA SER A 161 -2.92 -23.88 0.58
C SER A 161 -3.90 -22.72 0.36
N THR A 162 -4.32 -22.06 1.44
CA THR A 162 -5.25 -20.92 1.49
C THR A 162 -4.76 -19.91 2.52
N THR A 163 -5.29 -18.69 2.53
CA THR A 163 -4.90 -17.66 3.50
C THR A 163 -5.69 -17.78 4.80
N TRP A 164 -5.02 -17.80 5.95
CA TRP A 164 -5.65 -17.91 7.26
C TRP A 164 -6.28 -16.60 7.72
N GLU A 165 -7.33 -16.70 8.54
CA GLU A 165 -8.06 -15.57 9.12
C GLU A 165 -7.19 -14.73 10.07
N THR A 166 -6.36 -15.40 10.86
CA THR A 166 -5.41 -14.82 11.82
C THR A 166 -4.00 -15.35 11.55
N TRP A 167 -2.99 -14.81 12.24
CA TRP A 167 -1.62 -15.38 12.18
C TRP A 167 -1.50 -16.76 12.85
N SER A 168 -2.56 -17.27 13.47
CA SER A 168 -2.65 -18.59 14.09
C SER A 168 -3.68 -19.47 13.36
N ARG A 169 -3.61 -20.78 13.60
CA ARG A 169 -4.54 -21.78 13.06
C ARG A 169 -5.78 -22.00 13.93
N GLU A 170 -6.01 -21.14 14.93
CA GLU A 170 -7.14 -21.27 15.88
C GLU A 170 -8.49 -20.83 15.28
N ALA A 171 -8.46 -20.20 14.11
CA ALA A 171 -9.62 -19.64 13.41
C ALA A 171 -9.71 -20.23 11.99
N SER A 172 -10.47 -19.61 11.07
CA SER A 172 -10.58 -20.14 9.70
C SER A 172 -9.23 -20.18 9.00
N GLU A 173 -8.85 -21.34 8.44
CA GLU A 173 -7.66 -21.48 7.59
C GLU A 173 -7.92 -21.10 6.11
N CYS A 174 -9.14 -20.67 5.78
CA CYS A 174 -9.51 -20.22 4.45
C CYS A 174 -10.38 -18.97 4.54
N HIS A 175 -9.73 -17.80 4.55
CA HIS A 175 -10.39 -16.52 4.73
C HIS A 175 -9.96 -15.50 3.67
N GLY A 176 -10.90 -15.08 2.82
CA GLY A 176 -10.64 -14.23 1.66
C GLY A 176 -10.12 -12.84 2.01
N TRP A 177 -10.43 -12.32 3.21
CA TRP A 177 -9.94 -11.02 3.67
C TRP A 177 -8.41 -10.96 3.87
N SER A 178 -7.74 -12.11 3.81
CA SER A 178 -6.31 -12.28 4.03
C SER A 178 -5.57 -12.47 2.70
N ALA A 179 -6.30 -12.45 1.57
CA ALA A 179 -5.75 -12.58 0.23
C ALA A 179 -5.13 -11.27 -0.30
N THR A 180 -4.84 -10.31 0.58
CA THR A 180 -4.18 -9.04 0.29
C THR A 180 -2.97 -9.15 -0.65
N PRO A 181 -2.06 -10.14 -0.53
CA PRO A 181 -0.93 -10.26 -1.46
C PRO A 181 -1.34 -10.42 -2.93
N ALA A 182 -2.50 -11.01 -3.22
CA ALA A 182 -2.98 -11.12 -4.60
C ALA A 182 -3.28 -9.73 -5.20
N TYR A 183 -3.86 -8.83 -4.39
CA TYR A 183 -4.06 -7.43 -4.76
C TYR A 183 -2.71 -6.70 -4.84
N ASP A 184 -1.89 -6.76 -3.80
CA ASP A 184 -0.65 -5.98 -3.73
C ASP A 184 0.35 -6.31 -4.85
N LEU A 185 0.50 -7.60 -5.18
CA LEU A 185 1.43 -8.04 -6.21
C LEU A 185 0.96 -7.64 -7.61
N THR A 186 -0.36 -7.61 -7.85
CA THR A 186 -0.92 -7.21 -9.16
C THR A 186 -1.00 -5.69 -9.31
N THR A 187 -1.24 -4.96 -8.22
CA THR A 187 -1.36 -3.51 -8.23
C THR A 187 -0.02 -2.80 -8.09
N TYR A 188 0.84 -3.18 -7.14
CA TYR A 188 2.09 -2.46 -6.86
C TYR A 188 3.32 -3.09 -7.52
N VAL A 189 3.45 -4.42 -7.52
CA VAL A 189 4.64 -5.07 -8.11
C VAL A 189 4.53 -5.16 -9.63
N LEU A 190 3.43 -5.73 -10.14
CA LEU A 190 3.14 -5.72 -11.57
C LEU A 190 2.85 -4.29 -12.07
N GLY A 191 2.24 -3.47 -11.21
CA GLY A 191 2.11 -2.02 -11.38
C GLY A 191 0.80 -1.53 -11.98
N VAL A 192 -0.23 -2.39 -12.12
CA VAL A 192 -1.44 -1.98 -12.86
C VAL A 192 -2.48 -1.34 -11.93
N ARG A 193 -2.90 -0.10 -12.25
CA ARG A 193 -4.00 0.59 -11.55
C ARG A 193 -4.90 1.37 -12.51
N GLY A 194 -6.20 1.38 -12.23
CA GLY A 194 -7.13 2.27 -12.92
C GLY A 194 -6.92 3.72 -12.47
N VAL A 195 -6.77 4.64 -13.43
CA VAL A 195 -6.62 6.08 -13.13
C VAL A 195 -7.97 6.78 -13.23
N THR A 196 -8.79 6.39 -14.21
CA THR A 196 -10.16 6.86 -14.35
C THR A 196 -11.16 5.75 -14.03
N ALA A 197 -12.34 6.15 -13.56
CA ALA A 197 -13.45 5.23 -13.34
C ALA A 197 -13.75 4.44 -14.62
N GLY A 198 -13.88 3.12 -14.50
CA GLY A 198 -14.15 2.24 -15.64
C GLY A 198 -12.97 2.04 -16.58
N PHE A 199 -11.73 2.32 -16.15
CA PHE A 199 -10.48 1.97 -16.86
C PHE A 199 -10.37 2.56 -18.28
N SER A 200 -10.98 3.72 -18.56
CA SER A 200 -10.75 4.42 -19.83
C SER A 200 -9.31 4.93 -19.97
N HIS A 201 -8.67 5.20 -18.83
CA HIS A 201 -7.24 5.41 -18.68
C HIS A 201 -6.72 4.61 -17.47
N PHE A 202 -5.59 3.93 -17.63
CA PHE A 202 -4.91 3.18 -16.58
C PHE A 202 -3.42 3.51 -16.54
N ALA A 203 -2.77 3.19 -15.43
CA ALA A 203 -1.34 3.32 -15.26
C ALA A 203 -0.70 1.94 -15.09
N VAL A 204 0.51 1.80 -15.61
CA VAL A 204 1.42 0.68 -15.41
C VAL A 204 2.68 1.24 -14.75
N GLU A 205 2.75 1.11 -13.43
CA GLU A 205 3.78 1.67 -12.55
C GLU A 205 4.44 0.53 -11.74
N PRO A 206 5.34 -0.24 -12.36
CA PRO A 206 5.98 -1.36 -11.70
C PRO A 206 6.91 -0.87 -10.58
N HIS A 207 6.79 -1.47 -9.40
CA HIS A 207 7.72 -1.30 -8.30
C HIS A 207 8.51 -2.60 -8.07
N PRO A 208 9.73 -2.73 -8.64
CA PRO A 208 10.46 -4.00 -8.60
C PRO A 208 10.76 -4.50 -7.18
N ALA A 209 10.97 -3.61 -6.20
CA ALA A 209 11.11 -3.99 -4.78
C ALA A 209 12.11 -5.15 -4.54
N GLY A 210 13.24 -5.13 -5.27
CA GLY A 210 14.28 -6.17 -5.22
C GLY A 210 14.02 -7.42 -6.07
N LEU A 211 12.96 -7.45 -6.87
CA LEU A 211 12.68 -8.50 -7.85
C LEU A 211 13.32 -8.18 -9.21
N GLU A 212 13.77 -9.21 -9.90
CA GLU A 212 14.37 -9.10 -11.24
C GLU A 212 13.32 -9.11 -12.36
N TRP A 213 12.12 -9.63 -12.10
CA TRP A 213 11.05 -9.69 -13.09
C TRP A 213 9.69 -9.86 -12.42
N ALA A 214 8.63 -9.45 -13.12
CA ALA A 214 7.27 -9.88 -12.85
C ALA A 214 6.48 -9.99 -14.16
N ARG A 215 5.52 -10.90 -14.21
CA ARG A 215 4.62 -11.09 -15.35
C ARG A 215 3.25 -11.50 -14.86
N GLY A 216 2.21 -10.90 -15.43
CA GLY A 216 0.83 -11.18 -15.06
C GLY A 216 -0.17 -10.54 -16.00
N VAL A 217 -1.45 -10.77 -15.70
CA VAL A 217 -2.57 -10.15 -16.39
C VAL A 217 -3.47 -9.51 -15.34
N PHE A 218 -3.78 -8.22 -15.53
CA PHE A 218 -4.78 -7.54 -14.74
C PHE A 218 -6.12 -7.55 -15.51
N PRO A 219 -7.16 -8.23 -15.00
CA PRO A 219 -8.47 -8.21 -15.64
C PRO A 219 -9.17 -6.89 -15.35
N SER A 220 -9.47 -6.09 -16.38
CA SER A 220 -10.23 -4.85 -16.26
C SER A 220 -11.60 -4.95 -16.91
N VAL A 221 -12.50 -4.02 -16.57
CA VAL A 221 -13.81 -3.91 -17.23
C VAL A 221 -13.73 -3.56 -18.74
N ARG A 222 -12.54 -3.16 -19.23
CA ARG A 222 -12.26 -2.87 -20.64
C ARG A 222 -11.47 -3.98 -21.34
N GLY A 223 -11.26 -5.11 -20.66
CA GLY A 223 -10.47 -6.25 -21.14
C GLY A 223 -9.18 -6.45 -20.36
N ASP A 224 -8.49 -7.53 -20.69
CA ASP A 224 -7.26 -7.96 -20.02
C ASP A 224 -6.08 -7.04 -20.34
N ILE A 225 -5.30 -6.72 -19.30
CA ILE A 225 -4.09 -5.91 -19.40
C ILE A 225 -2.90 -6.82 -19.05
N PRO A 226 -2.27 -7.49 -20.04
CA PRO A 226 -1.06 -8.26 -19.82
C PRO A 226 0.13 -7.31 -19.64
N VAL A 227 0.96 -7.59 -18.64
CA VAL A 227 2.20 -6.88 -18.35
C VAL A 227 3.31 -7.88 -18.05
N SER A 228 4.50 -7.62 -18.57
CA SER A 228 5.71 -8.38 -18.31
C SER A 228 6.88 -7.40 -18.24
N TRP A 229 7.62 -7.41 -17.14
CA TRP A 229 8.81 -6.58 -17.01
C TRP A 229 10.00 -7.37 -16.46
N ARG A 230 11.20 -6.91 -16.84
CA ARG A 230 12.49 -7.36 -16.33
C ARG A 230 13.31 -6.15 -15.91
N SER A 231 14.04 -6.28 -14.81
CA SER A 231 14.88 -5.25 -14.23
C SER A 231 16.27 -5.83 -13.96
N SER A 232 17.29 -5.13 -14.45
CA SER A 232 18.69 -5.54 -14.32
C SER A 232 19.55 -4.39 -13.78
N ALA A 233 20.87 -4.59 -13.77
CA ALA A 233 21.80 -3.55 -13.34
C ALA A 233 21.68 -2.25 -14.16
N GLU A 234 21.55 -2.41 -15.47
CA GLU A 234 21.76 -1.36 -16.47
C GLU A 234 20.52 -1.10 -17.34
N GLU A 235 19.60 -2.07 -17.40
CA GLU A 235 18.40 -2.02 -18.25
C GLU A 235 17.13 -2.34 -17.45
N PHE A 236 16.05 -1.63 -17.78
CA PHE A 236 14.67 -1.99 -17.45
C PHE A 236 13.87 -2.20 -18.73
N ARG A 237 13.16 -3.32 -18.83
CA ARG A 237 12.32 -3.65 -19.98
C ARG A 237 10.91 -3.96 -19.52
N ILE A 238 9.92 -3.39 -20.19
CA ILE A 238 8.51 -3.68 -19.95
C ILE A 238 7.76 -3.84 -21.27
N GLU A 239 6.92 -4.86 -21.35
CA GLU A 239 6.07 -5.15 -22.49
C GLU A 239 4.63 -5.41 -22.02
N GLY A 240 3.67 -5.11 -22.90
CA GLY A 240 2.26 -5.32 -22.60
C GLY A 240 1.34 -4.95 -23.76
N SER A 241 0.05 -4.81 -23.46
CA SER A 241 -0.91 -4.28 -24.42
C SER A 241 -1.94 -3.36 -23.80
N VAL A 242 -2.33 -2.34 -24.57
CA VAL A 242 -3.41 -1.41 -24.25
C VAL A 242 -4.70 -1.94 -24.89
N PRO A 243 -5.74 -2.27 -24.10
CA PRO A 243 -7.03 -2.70 -24.63
C PRO A 243 -7.71 -1.67 -25.53
N LYS A 244 -8.69 -2.12 -26.31
CA LYS A 244 -9.39 -1.26 -27.26
C LYS A 244 -10.09 -0.09 -26.59
N ALA A 245 -10.06 1.07 -27.25
CA ALA A 245 -10.69 2.32 -26.75
C ALA A 245 -10.25 2.71 -25.31
N THR A 246 -9.03 2.36 -24.92
CA THR A 246 -8.39 2.80 -23.68
C THR A 246 -7.07 3.50 -23.98
N THR A 247 -6.55 4.22 -22.99
CA THR A 247 -5.19 4.79 -23.01
C THR A 247 -4.43 4.38 -21.76
N ALA A 248 -3.11 4.45 -21.79
CA ALA A 248 -2.28 4.10 -20.65
C ALA A 248 -1.16 5.10 -20.40
N SER A 249 -0.69 5.17 -19.16
CA SER A 249 0.61 5.71 -18.79
C SER A 249 1.50 4.57 -18.30
N VAL A 250 2.74 4.51 -18.75
CA VAL A 250 3.72 3.51 -18.31
C VAL A 250 4.89 4.22 -17.67
N LEU A 251 5.06 4.04 -16.36
CA LEU A 251 6.19 4.60 -15.62
C LEU A 251 7.36 3.63 -15.68
N ILE A 252 8.51 4.14 -16.08
CA ILE A 252 9.79 3.47 -15.98
C ILE A 252 10.41 3.91 -14.65
N PRO A 253 10.54 3.02 -13.66
CA PRO A 253 11.05 3.39 -12.34
C PRO A 253 12.54 3.75 -12.44
N ARG A 254 12.97 4.76 -11.69
CA ARG A 254 14.40 4.99 -11.43
C ARG A 254 15.02 3.82 -10.66
N ARG A 255 16.34 3.69 -10.70
CA ARG A 255 17.06 2.62 -9.99
C ARG A 255 17.96 3.18 -8.89
N GLY A 256 17.49 3.15 -7.65
CA GLY A 256 18.18 3.77 -6.53
C GLY A 256 18.38 5.26 -6.79
N ARG A 257 19.63 5.70 -6.92
CA ARG A 257 19.99 7.09 -7.28
C ARG A 257 20.20 7.31 -8.79
N ARG A 258 20.10 6.27 -9.62
CA ARG A 258 20.29 6.36 -11.07
C ARG A 258 18.96 6.66 -11.76
N ASN A 259 18.94 7.76 -12.50
CA ASN A 259 17.81 8.14 -13.34
C ASN A 259 17.85 7.36 -14.67
N VAL A 260 16.72 7.34 -15.38
CA VAL A 260 16.68 6.80 -16.74
C VAL A 260 17.43 7.75 -17.67
N ARG A 261 18.47 7.24 -18.34
CA ARG A 261 19.24 8.00 -19.34
C ARG A 261 18.61 7.92 -20.71
N GLN A 262 18.14 6.75 -21.11
CA GLN A 262 17.54 6.54 -22.43
C GLN A 262 16.32 5.64 -22.32
N ALA A 263 15.31 5.89 -23.15
CA ALA A 263 14.21 4.96 -23.34
C ALA A 263 13.80 4.88 -24.81
N LYS A 264 13.44 3.67 -25.25
CA LYS A 264 12.88 3.39 -26.57
C LYS A 264 11.49 2.78 -26.42
N LEU A 265 10.54 3.25 -27.23
CA LEU A 265 9.21 2.66 -27.37
C LEU A 265 9.14 1.97 -28.73
N ASN A 266 8.95 0.65 -28.73
CA ASN A 266 8.90 -0.16 -29.96
C ASN A 266 10.13 0.06 -30.87
N GLY A 267 11.30 0.24 -30.27
CA GLY A 267 12.57 0.50 -30.97
C GLY A 267 12.85 1.98 -31.27
N GLU A 268 11.83 2.84 -31.25
CA GLU A 268 11.98 4.27 -31.52
C GLU A 268 12.45 5.03 -30.27
N PRO A 269 13.46 5.92 -30.36
CA PRO A 269 13.92 6.71 -29.22
C PRO A 269 12.84 7.68 -28.76
N VAL A 270 12.49 7.62 -27.49
CA VAL A 270 11.47 8.50 -26.89
C VAL A 270 12.06 9.40 -25.80
N TRP A 271 13.09 8.94 -25.08
CA TRP A 271 13.76 9.73 -24.02
C TRP A 271 15.28 9.67 -24.14
N ARG A 272 15.96 10.81 -23.93
CA ARG A 272 17.43 10.87 -23.77
C ARG A 272 17.84 12.01 -22.84
N ASP A 273 18.37 11.72 -21.66
CA ASP A 273 19.00 12.66 -20.73
C ASP A 273 18.21 13.97 -20.47
N GLY A 274 16.88 13.89 -20.41
CA GLY A 274 15.99 15.05 -20.23
C GLY A 274 15.39 15.61 -21.51
N ASP A 275 15.93 15.25 -22.67
CA ASP A 275 15.36 15.58 -23.97
C ASP A 275 14.18 14.65 -24.28
N ILE A 276 13.01 15.26 -24.47
CA ILE A 276 11.78 14.60 -24.86
C ILE A 276 11.81 14.42 -26.38
N GLY A 277 11.81 13.17 -26.85
CA GLY A 277 11.57 12.84 -28.26
C GLY A 277 10.18 13.27 -28.71
N SER A 278 9.89 13.22 -30.02
CA SER A 278 8.61 13.67 -30.56
C SER A 278 7.42 12.88 -29.99
N GLY A 279 6.71 13.49 -29.04
CA GLY A 279 5.39 13.07 -28.56
C GLY A 279 5.41 12.07 -27.40
N ALA A 280 4.56 12.37 -26.40
CA ALA A 280 4.03 11.43 -25.41
C ALA A 280 4.90 11.05 -24.19
N ILE A 281 5.86 11.89 -23.75
CA ILE A 281 6.58 11.65 -22.48
C ILE A 281 6.41 12.81 -21.51
N VAL A 282 6.24 12.45 -20.24
CA VAL A 282 6.31 13.36 -19.09
C VAL A 282 7.41 12.84 -18.18
N ALA A 283 8.38 13.70 -17.84
CA ALA A 283 9.34 13.40 -16.78
C ALA A 283 8.55 13.22 -15.47
N ALA A 284 8.76 12.11 -14.76
CA ALA A 284 8.07 11.89 -13.49
C ALA A 284 8.81 12.64 -12.36
N GLU A 285 8.04 13.15 -11.39
CA GLU A 285 8.57 13.96 -10.28
C GLU A 285 9.60 13.20 -9.41
N ASP A 286 9.63 11.87 -9.47
CA ASP A 286 10.50 11.00 -8.69
C ASP A 286 11.82 10.61 -9.40
N GLY A 287 12.07 11.13 -10.61
CA GLY A 287 13.22 10.77 -11.43
C GLY A 287 13.02 9.56 -12.34
N GLY A 288 11.80 9.00 -12.38
CA GLY A 288 11.35 8.07 -13.42
C GLY A 288 10.96 8.77 -14.73
N VAL A 289 10.60 7.97 -15.73
CA VAL A 289 10.12 8.46 -17.03
C VAL A 289 8.75 7.85 -17.32
N SER A 290 7.74 8.70 -17.51
CA SER A 290 6.39 8.24 -17.86
C SER A 290 6.14 8.36 -19.36
N VAL A 291 5.84 7.23 -20.01
CA VAL A 291 5.46 7.16 -21.42
C VAL A 291 3.94 7.07 -21.54
N GLN A 292 3.33 7.96 -22.32
CA GLN A 292 1.89 7.98 -22.57
C GLN A 292 1.57 7.16 -23.82
N LEU A 293 0.67 6.18 -23.69
CA LEU A 293 0.20 5.33 -24.76
C LEU A 293 -1.24 5.73 -25.11
N SER A 294 -1.39 6.47 -26.21
CA SER A 294 -2.66 7.05 -26.64
C SER A 294 -3.48 6.16 -27.58
N ARG A 295 -2.97 4.97 -27.92
CA ARG A 295 -3.61 4.03 -28.85
C ARG A 295 -3.59 2.62 -28.30
N GLU A 296 -4.61 1.84 -28.67
CA GLU A 296 -4.64 0.40 -28.44
C GLU A 296 -3.48 -0.31 -29.15
N GLY A 297 -3.08 -1.46 -28.62
CA GLY A 297 -2.05 -2.29 -29.24
C GLY A 297 -0.94 -2.71 -28.28
N ARG A 298 0.03 -3.44 -28.82
CA ARG A 298 1.19 -3.90 -28.05
C ARG A 298 2.24 -2.80 -27.94
N TYR A 299 2.97 -2.82 -26.83
CA TYR A 299 4.13 -1.98 -26.62
C TYR A 299 5.28 -2.78 -26.02
N GLU A 300 6.50 -2.39 -26.37
CA GLU A 300 7.72 -2.72 -25.66
C GLU A 300 8.43 -1.40 -25.34
N ILE A 301 8.82 -1.22 -24.09
CA ILE A 301 9.66 -0.13 -23.64
C ILE A 301 10.96 -0.70 -23.08
N VAL A 302 12.08 -0.24 -23.61
CA VAL A 302 13.43 -0.60 -23.15
C VAL A 302 14.12 0.67 -22.67
N ALA A 303 14.58 0.66 -21.43
CA ALA A 303 15.19 1.80 -20.77
C ALA A 303 16.56 1.46 -20.21
N GLN A 304 17.48 2.42 -20.25
CA GLN A 304 18.84 2.31 -19.72
C GLN A 304 19.07 3.37 -18.64
N TYR A 305 19.82 3.01 -17.59
CA TYR A 305 20.14 3.85 -16.42
C TYR A 305 21.53 4.53 -16.50
#